data_AF-A0A399I7V2-F1
#
_entry.id   AF-A0A399I7V2-F1
#
_cell.length_a   1.000
_cell.length_b   1.000
_cell.length_c   1.000
_cell.angle_alpha   90.00
_cell.angle_beta   90.00
_cell.angle_gamma   90.00
#
_symmetry.space_group_name_H-M   'P 1'
#
loop_
_entity.id
_entity.type
_entity.pdbx_description
1 polymer ?
#
loop_
_entity_poly.entity_id
_entity_poly.type
_entity_poly.pdbx_seq_one_letter_code
_entity_poly.pdbx_strand_id
1 'polypeptide(L)'
;MSLPARLHFSLLIVRHALVPVGSLAGRQLPSHGRGEDPCLVPRQVTATELAWLFANLQSALDDAGNLSLFFPGALPLTAPFLLFRLKRLGFSACRVTADGEGLLLTASR
;
A
#
# COMPACT_ATOMS: atom_id res chain seq x y z
N MET A 1 16.66 -4.67 6.01
CA MET A 1 15.82 -4.92 7.21
C MET A 1 16.15 -6.29 7.79
N SER A 2 16.12 -6.47 9.11
CA SER A 2 16.27 -7.78 9.74
C SER A 2 15.06 -8.67 9.46
N LEU A 3 15.24 -9.99 9.44
CA LEU A 3 14.16 -10.98 9.26
C LEU A 3 12.97 -10.76 10.22
N PRO A 4 13.14 -10.54 11.54
CA PRO A 4 12.01 -10.26 12.44
C PRO A 4 11.26 -8.98 12.06
N ALA A 5 11.96 -7.93 11.60
CA ALA A 5 11.31 -6.70 11.16
C ALA A 5 10.47 -6.92 9.88
N ARG A 6 10.95 -7.74 8.95
CA ARG A 6 10.21 -8.12 7.72
C ARG A 6 8.94 -8.91 8.04
N LEU A 7 9.04 -9.87 8.96
CA LEU A 7 7.89 -10.64 9.43
C LEU A 7 6.87 -9.74 10.12
N HIS A 8 7.31 -8.87 11.04
CA HIS A 8 6.43 -7.94 11.72
C HIS A 8 5.70 -7.02 10.73
N PHE A 9 6.42 -6.40 9.79
CA PHE A 9 5.82 -5.55 8.77
C PHE A 9 4.83 -6.31 7.88
N SER A 10 5.18 -7.55 7.50
CA SER A 10 4.29 -8.42 6.73
C SER A 10 3.01 -8.77 7.48
N LEU A 11 3.10 -9.05 8.78
CA LEU A 11 1.94 -9.31 9.64
C LEU A 11 1.03 -8.07 9.76
N LEU A 12 1.62 -6.87 9.81
CA LEU A 12 0.84 -5.62 9.80
C LEU A 12 0.07 -5.47 8.48
N ILE A 13 0.69 -5.76 7.33
CA ILE A 13 0.03 -5.77 6.02
C ILE A 13 -1.18 -6.70 6.04
N VAL A 14 -0.99 -7.96 6.46
CA VAL A 14 -2.07 -8.95 6.50
C VAL A 14 -3.21 -8.50 7.41
N ARG A 15 -2.89 -8.02 8.61
CA ARG A 15 -3.88 -7.54 9.58
C ARG A 15 -4.73 -6.41 9.02
N HIS A 16 -4.12 -5.38 8.44
CA HIS A 16 -4.82 -4.20 7.91
C HIS A 16 -5.50 -4.45 6.56
N ALA A 17 -5.04 -5.44 5.78
CA ALA A 17 -5.72 -5.89 4.58
C ALA A 17 -7.02 -6.65 4.89
N LEU A 18 -7.02 -7.49 5.94
CA LEU A 18 -8.16 -8.32 6.31
C LEU A 18 -9.20 -7.58 7.15
N VAL A 19 -8.75 -6.83 8.16
CA VAL A 19 -9.65 -6.13 9.08
C VAL A 19 -9.93 -4.74 8.51
N PRO A 20 -11.19 -4.39 8.19
CA PRO A 20 -11.51 -3.03 7.79
C PRO A 20 -11.15 -2.11 8.96
N VAL A 21 -10.14 -1.28 8.74
CA VAL A 21 -9.85 -0.18 9.65
C VAL A 21 -11.07 0.72 9.57
N GLY A 22 -11.86 0.77 10.65
CA GLY A 22 -12.99 1.70 10.75
C GLY A 22 -12.53 3.10 10.38
N SER A 23 -13.40 3.87 9.71
CA SER A 23 -13.10 5.18 9.14
C SER A 23 -12.22 6.03 10.08
N LEU A 24 -10.91 6.08 9.81
CA LEU A 24 -9.96 6.97 10.48
C LEU A 24 -10.10 8.38 9.90
N ALA A 25 -11.33 8.86 9.72
CA ALA A 25 -11.71 10.08 9.00
C ALA A 25 -11.18 11.40 9.62
N GLY A 26 -10.34 11.35 10.64
CA GLY A 26 -9.81 12.54 11.31
C GLY A 26 -8.29 12.66 11.34
N ARG A 27 -7.52 11.67 10.86
CA ARG A 27 -6.06 11.72 10.97
C ARG A 27 -5.46 12.27 9.68
N GLN A 28 -5.25 13.58 9.61
CA GLN A 28 -4.43 14.19 8.55
C GLN A 28 -2.95 13.91 8.85
N LEU A 29 -2.27 13.15 7.99
CA LEU A 29 -0.80 13.17 7.95
C LEU A 29 -0.35 14.38 7.11
N PRO A 30 0.87 14.91 7.35
CA PRO A 30 1.41 16.00 6.57
C PRO A 30 1.45 15.61 5.09
N SER A 31 0.80 16.43 4.26
CA SER A 31 0.87 16.41 2.82
C SER A 31 2.33 16.58 2.39
N HIS A 32 3.04 15.48 2.12
CA HIS A 32 4.33 15.57 1.48
C HIS A 32 4.11 15.80 -0.01
N GLY A 33 4.41 17.03 -0.44
CA GLY A 33 4.88 17.37 -1.78
C GLY A 33 3.99 16.92 -2.93
N ARG A 34 3.06 17.78 -3.32
CA ARG A 34 2.40 17.75 -4.62
C ARG A 34 3.37 18.23 -5.69
N GLY A 35 3.60 17.39 -6.70
CA GLY A 35 4.10 17.78 -8.01
C GLY A 35 5.53 17.32 -8.30
N GLU A 36 5.68 16.11 -8.84
CA GLU A 36 6.81 15.74 -9.70
C GLU A 36 6.31 14.78 -10.80
N ASP A 37 6.82 15.00 -12.01
CA ASP A 37 6.59 14.37 -13.33
C ASP A 37 6.16 12.88 -13.40
N PRO A 38 5.55 12.44 -14.53
CA PRO A 38 5.03 11.08 -14.77
C PRO A 38 6.10 9.96 -14.87
N CYS A 39 7.30 10.18 -14.36
CA CYS A 39 8.26 9.11 -14.14
C CYS A 39 7.89 8.40 -12.82
N LEU A 40 6.92 7.49 -12.89
CA LEU A 40 6.28 6.77 -11.78
C LEU A 40 7.28 6.18 -10.76
N VAL A 41 7.70 6.97 -9.77
CA VAL A 41 8.37 6.43 -8.58
C VAL A 41 7.28 5.87 -7.66
N PRO A 42 7.26 4.56 -7.37
CA PRO A 42 6.28 4.00 -6.45
C PRO A 42 6.37 4.66 -5.08
N ARG A 43 5.23 5.04 -4.51
CA ARG A 43 5.19 5.60 -3.16
C ARG A 43 5.58 4.52 -2.16
N GLN A 44 6.66 4.75 -1.42
CA GLN A 44 7.08 3.83 -0.36
C GLN A 44 6.10 3.88 0.81
N VAL A 45 5.75 2.71 1.33
CA VAL A 45 4.82 2.54 2.45
C VAL A 45 5.58 2.13 3.69
N THR A 46 5.46 2.95 4.72
CA THR A 46 6.03 2.71 6.05
C THR A 46 5.04 1.99 6.97
N ALA A 47 5.55 1.34 8.02
CA ALA A 47 4.71 0.67 9.02
C ALA A 47 3.72 1.64 9.70
N THR A 48 4.12 2.89 9.91
CA THR A 48 3.34 3.91 10.62
C THR A 48 2.15 4.41 9.81
N GLU A 49 2.27 4.51 8.49
CA GLU A 49 1.18 4.99 7.63
C GLU A 49 0.22 3.88 7.17
N LEU A 50 0.59 2.61 7.37
CA LEU A 50 -0.11 1.46 6.81
C LEU A 50 -1.60 1.43 7.20
N ALA A 51 -1.92 1.61 8.48
CA ALA A 51 -3.31 1.62 8.95
C ALA A 51 -4.15 2.72 8.28
N TRP A 52 -3.57 3.90 8.10
CA TRP A 52 -4.25 5.03 7.48
C TRP A 52 -4.38 4.86 5.97
N LEU A 53 -3.32 4.38 5.31
CA LEU A 53 -3.32 4.10 3.88
C LEU A 53 -4.43 3.11 3.52
N PHE A 54 -4.56 2.00 4.27
CA PHE A 54 -5.60 1.00 4.03
C PHE A 54 -7.02 1.49 4.32
N ALA A 55 -7.16 2.52 5.15
CA ALA A 55 -8.43 3.23 5.38
C ALA A 55 -8.75 4.23 4.25
N ASN A 56 -7.72 4.86 3.66
CA ASN A 56 -7.84 5.97 2.72
C ASN A 56 -7.10 5.72 1.40
N LEU A 57 -7.17 4.52 0.84
CA LEU A 57 -6.42 4.15 -0.38
C LEU A 57 -6.67 5.08 -1.57
N GLN A 58 -7.82 5.76 -1.61
CA GLN A 58 -8.14 6.74 -2.65
C GLN A 58 -7.22 7.97 -2.63
N SER A 59 -6.68 8.35 -1.46
CA SER A 59 -5.75 9.49 -1.36
C SER A 59 -4.35 9.17 -1.89
N ALA A 60 -4.10 7.92 -2.29
CA ALA A 60 -2.85 7.48 -2.88
C ALA A 60 -2.95 7.27 -4.40
N LEU A 61 -4.10 7.62 -4.99
CA LEU A 61 -4.27 7.67 -6.45
C LEU A 61 -3.55 8.88 -7.03
N ASP A 62 -2.96 8.69 -8.21
CA ASP A 62 -2.51 9.78 -9.06
C ASP A 62 -3.67 10.45 -9.80
N ASP A 63 -3.37 11.53 -10.55
CA ASP A 63 -4.37 12.26 -11.34
C ASP A 63 -5.02 11.41 -12.45
N ALA A 64 -4.41 10.27 -12.81
CA ALA A 64 -4.92 9.31 -13.79
C ALA A 64 -5.68 8.13 -13.16
N GLY A 65 -5.91 8.14 -11.84
CA GLY A 65 -6.62 7.07 -11.13
C GLY A 65 -5.79 5.80 -10.96
N ASN A 66 -4.46 5.88 -11.11
CA ASN A 66 -3.56 4.76 -10.85
C ASN A 66 -3.00 4.81 -9.43
N LEU A 67 -2.80 3.62 -8.88
CA LEU A 67 -2.17 3.37 -7.59
C LEU A 67 -0.81 2.72 -7.84
N SER A 68 0.25 3.24 -7.22
CA SER A 68 1.59 2.63 -7.21
C SER A 68 2.21 2.73 -5.83
N LEU A 69 2.28 1.61 -5.12
CA LEU A 69 2.73 1.51 -3.72
C LEU A 69 3.85 0.48 -3.60
N PHE A 70 4.94 0.84 -2.94
CA PHE A 70 6.04 -0.08 -2.63
C PHE A 70 6.09 -0.39 -1.13
N PHE A 71 6.08 -1.68 -0.79
CA PHE A 71 6.15 -2.19 0.58
C PHE A 71 7.55 -2.77 0.83
N PRO A 72 8.52 -1.96 1.30
CA PRO A 72 9.89 -2.42 1.52
C PRO A 72 9.95 -3.52 2.59
N GLY A 73 10.73 -4.56 2.31
CA GLY A 73 10.92 -5.71 3.18
C GLY A 73 9.72 -6.63 3.34
N ALA A 74 8.57 -6.32 2.72
CA ALA A 74 7.38 -7.16 2.76
C ALA A 74 7.65 -8.52 2.11
N LEU A 75 7.13 -9.58 2.73
CA LEU A 75 7.29 -10.93 2.24
C LEU A 75 6.28 -11.24 1.13
N PRO A 76 6.65 -12.03 0.10
CA PRO A 76 5.76 -12.41 -0.99
C PRO A 76 4.41 -13.01 -0.56
N LEU A 77 4.40 -13.69 0.58
CA LEU A 77 3.19 -14.25 1.19
C LEU A 77 2.09 -13.21 1.50
N THR A 78 2.44 -11.92 1.54
CA THR A 78 1.46 -10.84 1.79
C THR A 78 0.71 -10.38 0.53
N ALA A 79 1.23 -10.71 -0.66
CA ALA A 79 0.64 -10.35 -1.95
C ALA A 79 -0.86 -10.69 -2.11
N PRO A 80 -1.34 -11.91 -1.80
CA PRO A 80 -2.76 -12.23 -1.94
C PRO A 80 -3.67 -11.35 -1.07
N PHE A 81 -3.20 -10.93 0.11
CA PHE A 81 -3.97 -10.06 1.00
C PHE A 81 -4.07 -8.63 0.46
N LEU A 82 -2.99 -8.11 -0.12
CA LEU A 82 -3.00 -6.82 -0.82
C LEU A 82 -4.01 -6.83 -1.97
N LEU A 83 -3.94 -7.85 -2.83
CA LEU A 83 -4.85 -8.01 -3.97
C LEU A 83 -6.31 -8.16 -3.52
N PHE A 84 -6.55 -8.97 -2.49
CA PHE A 84 -7.89 -9.14 -1.91
C PHE A 84 -8.47 -7.80 -1.43
N ARG A 85 -7.70 -7.00 -0.70
CA ARG A 85 -8.16 -5.70 -0.21
C ARG A 85 -8.51 -4.76 -1.36
N LEU A 86 -7.64 -4.64 -2.37
CA LEU A 86 -7.88 -3.79 -3.53
C LEU A 86 -9.15 -4.20 -4.28
N LYS A 87 -9.35 -5.51 -4.50
CA LYS A 87 -10.57 -6.02 -5.14
C LYS A 87 -11.83 -5.67 -4.37
N ARG A 88 -11.82 -5.79 -3.03
CA ARG A 88 -12.96 -5.40 -2.18
C ARG A 88 -13.26 -3.90 -2.21
N LEU A 89 -12.28 -3.06 -2.53
CA LEU A 89 -12.43 -1.62 -2.66
C LEU A 89 -12.79 -1.17 -4.09
N GLY A 90 -12.96 -2.11 -5.02
CA GLY A 90 -13.37 -1.83 -6.39
C GLY A 90 -12.23 -1.42 -7.33
N PHE A 91 -10.97 -1.68 -6.98
CA PHE A 91 -9.86 -1.47 -7.90
C PHE A 91 -9.82 -2.54 -8.99
N SER A 92 -9.33 -2.15 -10.16
CA SER A 92 -9.08 -2.99 -11.34
C SER A 92 -7.58 -3.05 -11.65
N ALA A 93 -7.20 -3.85 -12.65
CA ALA A 93 -5.81 -4.02 -13.10
C ALA A 93 -4.77 -4.30 -11.99
N CYS A 94 -5.20 -4.93 -10.88
CA CYS A 94 -4.34 -5.09 -9.71
C CYS A 94 -3.20 -6.07 -9.98
N ARG A 95 -1.95 -5.65 -9.74
CA ARG A 95 -0.75 -6.45 -9.91
C ARG A 95 0.18 -6.27 -8.70
N VAL A 96 0.75 -7.37 -8.25
CA VAL A 96 1.86 -7.37 -7.27
C VAL A 96 3.09 -7.95 -7.93
N THR A 97 4.20 -7.22 -7.90
CA THR A 97 5.52 -7.70 -8.29
C THR A 97 6.35 -7.84 -7.02
N ALA A 98 6.97 -9.00 -6.82
CA ALA A 98 7.90 -9.22 -5.72
C ALA A 98 9.33 -9.13 -6.26
N ASP A 99 10.20 -8.44 -5.51
CA ASP A 99 11.64 -8.45 -5.73
C ASP A 99 12.38 -8.74 -4.42
N GLY A 100 13.71 -8.71 -4.44
CA GLY A 100 14.54 -8.94 -3.25
C GLY A 100 14.32 -7.89 -2.15
N GLU A 101 13.82 -6.71 -2.52
CA GLU A 101 13.67 -5.54 -1.65
C GLU A 101 12.26 -5.40 -1.07
N GLY A 102 11.24 -6.02 -1.68
CA GLY A 102 9.87 -6.00 -1.15
C GLY A 102 8.80 -6.32 -2.17
N LEU A 103 7.66 -5.62 -2.05
CA LEU A 103 6.51 -5.79 -2.93
C LEU A 103 6.12 -4.46 -3.57
N LEU A 104 6.01 -4.44 -4.90
CA LEU A 104 5.38 -3.36 -5.66
C LEU A 104 3.92 -3.74 -5.95
N LEU A 105 2.99 -2.92 -5.47
CA LEU A 105 1.56 -3.03 -5.72
C LEU A 105 1.12 -1.93 -6.69
N THR A 106 0.49 -2.34 -7.78
CA THR A 106 -0.08 -1.43 -8.78
C THR A 106 -1.55 -1.76 -9.03
N ALA A 107 -2.37 -0.75 -9.32
CA ALA A 107 -3.78 -0.89 -9.66
C ALA A 107 -4.34 0.35 -10.34
N SER A 108 -5.53 0.26 -10.91
CA SER A 108 -6.27 1.39 -11.50
C SER A 108 -7.70 1.42 -10.99
N ARG A 109 -8.34 2.59 -11.02
CA ARG A 109 -9.74 2.76 -10.64
C ARG A 109 -10.52 3.60 -11.63
#